data_AF-A0AAD2FCH9-F1
#
_entry.id   AF-A0AAD2FCH9-F1
#
_cell.length_a   1.000
_cell.length_b   1.000
_cell.length_c   1.000
_cell.angle_alpha   90.00
_cell.angle_beta   90.00
_cell.angle_gamma   90.00
#
_symmetry.space_group_name_H-M   'P 1'
#
loop_
_entity.id
_entity.type
_entity.pdbx_description
1 polymer ?
#
loop_
_entity_poly.entity_id
_entity_poly.type
_entity_poly.pdbx_seq_one_letter_code
_entity_poly.pdbx_strand_id
1 'polypeptide(L)'
;MGNRTSKQEKHQNFWDNTKKSIRAGVDEEITKRMMMQREIQIAVNVAKARDTLHVFGSLWLTLTAGVTIAQLAKKPVPKILFAPVIIGGIALGNIADLAYGNKLARVNKEAAYILEQERYRLVPFKQAPFARFYSDEERATFYDKATAVGDLAPFSLISRSFGPKKD
;
A
#
# COMPACT_ATOMS: atom_id res chain seq x y z
N MET A 1 8.03 5.16 65.64
CA MET A 1 6.89 5.30 64.70
C MET A 1 7.35 5.39 63.21
N GLY A 2 8.37 4.65 62.76
CA GLY A 2 8.98 4.87 61.42
C GLY A 2 8.75 3.80 60.35
N ASN A 3 7.99 2.73 60.63
CA ASN A 3 7.97 1.53 59.76
C ASN A 3 6.73 1.37 58.86
N ARG A 4 5.73 2.26 58.98
CA ARG A 4 4.48 2.18 58.19
C ARG A 4 4.57 2.97 56.87
N THR A 5 5.30 4.09 56.85
CA THR A 5 5.47 4.95 55.68
C THR A 5 6.32 4.31 54.58
N SER A 6 7.42 3.62 54.93
CA SER A 6 8.31 2.95 53.96
C SER A 6 7.66 1.72 53.29
N LYS A 7 6.75 1.02 53.97
CA LYS A 7 5.96 -0.06 53.39
C LYS A 7 4.91 0.46 52.41
N GLN A 8 4.28 1.60 52.71
CA GLN A 8 3.30 2.23 51.82
C GLN A 8 3.95 2.77 50.55
N GLU A 9 5.12 3.42 50.62
CA GLU A 9 5.86 3.89 49.44
C GLU A 9 6.32 2.74 48.52
N LYS A 10 6.83 1.64 49.09
CA LYS A 10 7.22 0.45 48.29
C LYS A 10 6.03 -0.17 47.57
N HIS A 11 4.88 -0.25 48.23
CA HIS A 11 3.65 -0.76 47.63
C HIS A 11 3.17 0.17 46.52
N GLN A 12 3.19 1.49 46.75
CA GLN A 12 2.79 2.48 45.75
C GLN A 12 3.70 2.46 44.51
N ASN A 13 5.01 2.41 44.71
CA ASN A 13 6.00 2.27 43.62
C ASN A 13 5.83 0.96 42.83
N PHE A 14 5.48 -0.14 43.49
CA PHE A 14 5.18 -1.42 42.84
C PHE A 14 3.92 -1.32 41.96
N TRP A 15 2.83 -0.72 42.47
CA TRP A 15 1.61 -0.51 41.70
C TRP A 15 1.80 0.45 40.54
N ASP A 16 2.61 1.51 40.69
CA ASP A 16 2.91 2.45 39.61
C ASP A 16 3.79 1.83 38.53
N ASN A 17 4.78 1.01 38.90
CA ASN A 17 5.56 0.23 37.94
C ASN A 17 4.71 -0.82 37.21
N THR A 18 3.80 -1.49 37.92
CA THR A 18 2.86 -2.47 37.33
C THR A 18 1.88 -1.79 36.38
N LYS A 19 1.35 -0.61 36.74
CA LYS A 19 0.51 0.19 35.83
C LYS A 19 1.28 0.65 34.60
N LYS A 20 2.55 1.06 34.75
CA LYS A 20 3.41 1.45 33.62
C LYS A 20 3.70 0.26 32.71
N SER A 21 3.99 -0.93 33.24
CA SER A 21 4.22 -2.12 32.42
C SER A 21 2.96 -2.59 31.69
N ILE A 22 1.79 -2.54 32.34
CA ILE A 22 0.51 -2.85 31.71
C ILE A 22 0.20 -1.85 30.59
N ARG A 23 0.37 -0.54 30.84
CA ARG A 23 0.19 0.49 29.80
C ARG A 23 1.14 0.30 28.64
N ALA A 24 2.42 0.04 28.91
CA ALA A 24 3.40 -0.23 27.87
C ALA A 24 3.02 -1.43 26.99
N GLY A 25 2.55 -2.54 27.59
CA GLY A 25 2.08 -3.70 26.84
C GLY A 25 0.81 -3.42 26.02
N VAL A 26 -0.11 -2.62 26.54
CA VAL A 26 -1.32 -2.18 25.81
C VAL A 26 -0.95 -1.25 24.65
N ASP A 27 -0.07 -0.27 24.87
CA ASP A 27 0.38 0.67 23.84
C ASP A 27 1.14 -0.05 22.72
N GLU A 28 1.92 -1.08 23.05
CA GLU A 28 2.60 -1.94 22.09
C GLU A 28 1.60 -2.72 21.22
N GLU A 29 0.60 -3.35 21.83
CA GLU A 29 -0.44 -4.09 21.12
C GLU A 29 -1.31 -3.17 20.24
N ILE A 30 -1.64 -1.97 20.72
CA ILE A 30 -2.35 -0.94 19.93
C ILE A 30 -1.52 -0.55 18.71
N THR A 31 -0.23 -0.29 18.92
CA THR A 31 0.69 0.06 17.84
C THR A 31 0.77 -1.07 16.82
N LYS A 32 0.83 -2.32 17.27
CA LYS A 32 0.82 -3.52 16.41
C LYS A 32 -0.43 -3.61 15.53
N ARG A 33 -1.60 -3.38 16.11
CA ARG A 33 -2.87 -3.41 15.37
C ARG A 33 -2.97 -2.26 14.36
N MET A 34 -2.54 -1.06 14.74
CA MET A 34 -2.50 0.09 13.83
C MET A 34 -1.58 -0.17 12.62
N MET A 35 -0.45 -0.87 12.82
CA MET A 35 0.45 -1.26 11.73
C MET A 35 -0.22 -2.23 10.75
N MET A 36 -0.80 -3.30 11.27
CA MET A 36 -1.51 -4.29 10.45
C MET A 36 -2.64 -3.64 9.64
N GLN A 37 -3.43 -2.76 10.27
CA GLN A 37 -4.48 -2.02 9.59
C GLN A 37 -3.94 -1.13 8.47
N ARG A 38 -2.81 -0.46 8.69
CA ARG A 38 -2.16 0.37 7.68
C ARG A 38 -1.69 -0.47 6.50
N GLU A 39 -1.01 -1.59 6.73
CA GLU A 39 -0.56 -2.47 5.66
C GLU A 39 -1.74 -3.00 4.83
N ILE A 40 -2.81 -3.43 5.50
CA ILE A 40 -4.06 -3.84 4.83
C ILE A 40 -4.64 -2.68 4.01
N GLN A 41 -4.68 -1.47 4.56
CA GLN A 41 -5.22 -0.31 3.85
C GLN A 41 -4.40 0.03 2.59
N ILE A 42 -3.07 -0.03 2.66
CA ILE A 42 -2.21 0.20 1.50
C ILE A 42 -2.42 -0.93 0.48
N ALA A 43 -2.45 -2.19 0.91
CA ALA A 43 -2.69 -3.32 0.01
C ALA A 43 -4.03 -3.21 -0.73
N VAL A 44 -5.11 -2.87 -0.01
CA VAL A 44 -6.43 -2.62 -0.60
C VAL A 44 -6.40 -1.46 -1.58
N ASN A 45 -5.68 -0.37 -1.26
CA ASN A 45 -5.55 0.77 -2.18
C ASN A 45 -4.81 0.40 -3.46
N VAL A 46 -3.73 -0.40 -3.35
CA VAL A 46 -2.99 -0.90 -4.51
C VAL A 46 -3.85 -1.85 -5.34
N ALA A 47 -4.56 -2.78 -4.71
CA ALA A 47 -5.48 -3.69 -5.39
C ALA A 47 -6.59 -2.94 -6.14
N LYS A 48 -7.19 -1.92 -5.51
CA LYS A 48 -8.17 -1.03 -6.17
C LYS A 48 -7.57 -0.29 -7.36
N ALA A 49 -6.34 0.21 -7.23
CA ALA A 49 -5.64 0.89 -8.31
C ALA A 49 -5.36 -0.05 -9.49
N ARG A 50 -4.95 -1.30 -9.24
CA ARG A 50 -4.75 -2.33 -10.28
C ARG A 50 -6.05 -2.62 -11.03
N ASP A 51 -7.13 -2.92 -10.32
CA ASP A 51 -8.44 -3.21 -10.95
C ASP A 51 -8.94 -1.99 -11.76
N THR A 52 -8.78 -0.78 -11.24
CA THR A 52 -9.11 0.47 -11.95
C THR A 52 -8.26 0.64 -13.21
N LEU A 53 -6.95 0.41 -13.13
CA LEU A 53 -6.06 0.49 -14.29
C LEU A 53 -6.43 -0.54 -15.34
N HIS A 54 -6.81 -1.76 -14.97
CA HIS A 54 -7.28 -2.76 -15.92
C HIS A 54 -8.56 -2.33 -16.63
N VAL A 55 -9.57 -1.85 -15.90
CA VAL A 55 -10.85 -1.45 -16.49
C VAL A 55 -10.71 -0.18 -17.34
N PHE A 56 -10.17 0.90 -16.78
CA PHE A 56 -10.07 2.17 -17.49
C PHE A 56 -8.94 2.17 -18.51
N GLY A 57 -7.82 1.48 -18.23
CA GLY A 57 -6.71 1.36 -19.15
C GLY A 57 -7.05 0.54 -20.39
N SER A 58 -7.79 -0.58 -20.23
CA SER A 58 -8.25 -1.36 -21.39
C SER A 58 -9.23 -0.57 -22.26
N LEU A 59 -10.16 0.17 -21.65
CA LEU A 59 -11.08 1.05 -22.36
C LEU A 59 -10.32 2.15 -23.11
N TRP A 60 -9.41 2.85 -22.44
CA TRP A 60 -8.62 3.93 -23.04
C TRP A 60 -7.79 3.41 -24.20
N LEU A 61 -7.11 2.28 -24.03
CA LEU A 61 -6.32 1.64 -25.08
C LEU A 61 -7.19 1.22 -26.26
N THR A 62 -8.35 0.61 -26.01
CA THR A 62 -9.30 0.21 -27.06
C THR A 62 -9.83 1.41 -27.82
N LEU A 63 -10.20 2.48 -27.10
CA LEU A 63 -10.74 3.70 -27.69
C LEU A 63 -9.70 4.43 -28.53
N THR A 64 -8.49 4.63 -27.97
CA THR A 64 -7.39 5.27 -28.70
C THR A 64 -6.99 4.47 -29.92
N ALA A 65 -6.79 3.15 -29.80
CA ALA A 65 -6.49 2.28 -30.93
C ALA A 65 -7.59 2.31 -31.99
N GLY A 66 -8.87 2.24 -31.57
CA GLY A 66 -10.01 2.31 -32.48
C GLY A 66 -10.08 3.64 -33.25
N VAL A 67 -9.85 4.75 -32.57
CA VAL A 67 -9.80 6.09 -33.19
C VAL A 67 -8.63 6.18 -34.18
N THR A 68 -7.44 5.74 -33.78
CA THR A 68 -6.25 5.73 -34.65
C THR A 68 -6.49 4.91 -35.91
N ILE A 69 -7.04 3.69 -35.78
CA ILE A 69 -7.37 2.83 -36.93
C ILE A 69 -8.43 3.47 -37.82
N ALA A 70 -9.48 4.07 -37.24
CA ALA A 70 -10.53 4.73 -37.99
C ALA A 70 -10.01 5.92 -38.81
N GLN A 71 -9.09 6.71 -38.24
CA GLN A 71 -8.42 7.80 -38.96
C GLN A 71 -7.55 7.28 -40.11
N LEU A 72 -6.75 6.24 -39.88
CA LEU A 72 -5.94 5.61 -40.91
C LEU A 72 -6.80 5.04 -42.05
N ALA A 73 -7.97 4.47 -41.72
CA ALA A 73 -8.93 3.95 -42.68
C ALA A 73 -9.81 5.04 -43.34
N LYS A 74 -9.56 6.33 -43.09
CA LYS A 74 -10.37 7.48 -43.56
C LYS A 74 -11.87 7.35 -43.26
N LYS A 75 -12.22 6.65 -42.19
CA LYS A 75 -13.61 6.50 -41.73
C LYS A 75 -14.00 7.67 -40.82
N PRO A 76 -15.28 8.08 -40.82
CA PRO A 76 -15.73 9.16 -39.94
C PRO A 76 -15.56 8.74 -38.48
N VAL A 77 -14.80 9.52 -37.71
CA VAL A 77 -14.63 9.31 -36.27
C VAL A 77 -15.82 9.96 -35.54
N PRO A 78 -16.50 9.25 -34.64
CA PRO A 78 -17.59 9.83 -33.86
C PRO A 78 -17.11 11.03 -33.05
N LYS A 79 -17.91 12.10 -33.02
CA LYS A 79 -17.57 13.36 -32.36
C LYS A 79 -17.35 13.16 -30.86
N ILE A 80 -16.47 13.98 -30.27
CA ILE A 80 -16.08 14.03 -28.84
C ILE A 80 -17.29 14.03 -27.87
N LEU A 81 -18.48 14.40 -28.36
CA LEU A 81 -19.73 14.41 -27.59
C LEU A 81 -20.11 13.05 -26.97
N PHE A 82 -19.64 11.93 -27.52
CA PHE A 82 -19.89 10.60 -26.92
C PHE A 82 -18.91 10.24 -25.79
N ALA A 83 -17.79 10.95 -25.66
CA ALA A 83 -16.77 10.65 -24.65
C ALA A 83 -17.30 10.74 -23.21
N PRO A 84 -18.09 11.77 -22.82
CA PRO A 84 -18.67 11.84 -21.47
C PRO A 84 -19.63 10.68 -21.17
N VAL A 85 -20.41 10.22 -22.15
CA VAL A 85 -21.36 9.11 -21.98
C VAL A 85 -20.62 7.79 -21.79
N ILE A 86 -19.55 7.55 -22.56
CA ILE A 86 -18.74 6.34 -22.44
C ILE A 86 -17.98 6.33 -21.12
N ILE A 87 -17.26 7.42 -20.80
CA ILE A 87 -16.48 7.52 -19.56
C ILE A 87 -17.41 7.47 -18.34
N GLY A 88 -18.51 8.22 -18.37
CA GLY A 88 -19.51 8.26 -17.30
C GLY A 88 -20.23 6.93 -17.11
N GLY A 89 -20.63 6.27 -18.20
CA GLY A 89 -21.28 4.96 -18.16
C GLY A 89 -20.37 3.88 -17.57
N ILE A 90 -19.09 3.88 -17.93
CA ILE A 90 -18.12 2.94 -17.36
C ILE A 90 -17.81 3.27 -15.89
N ALA A 91 -17.70 4.55 -15.53
CA ALA A 91 -17.53 4.94 -14.13
C ALA A 91 -18.72 4.51 -13.26
N LEU A 92 -19.95 4.74 -13.73
CA LEU A 92 -21.17 4.31 -13.06
C LEU A 92 -21.27 2.78 -12.98
N GLY A 93 -20.92 2.08 -14.05
CA GLY A 93 -20.84 0.62 -14.06
C GLY A 93 -19.82 0.09 -13.05
N ASN A 94 -18.67 0.76 -12.92
CA ASN A 94 -17.65 0.40 -11.93
C ASN A 94 -18.11 0.65 -10.50
N ILE A 95 -18.86 1.73 -10.26
CA ILE A 95 -19.49 2.02 -8.95
C ILE A 95 -20.60 1.00 -8.65
N ALA A 96 -21.40 0.62 -9.66
CA ALA A 96 -22.43 -0.40 -9.50
C ALA A 96 -21.84 -1.78 -9.19
N ASP A 97 -20.76 -2.20 -9.88
CA ASP A 97 -20.02 -3.43 -9.56
C ASP A 97 -19.35 -3.36 -8.18
N LEU A 98 -18.98 -2.17 -7.70
CA LEU A 98 -18.48 -1.97 -6.34
C LEU A 98 -19.58 -2.08 -5.28
N ALA A 99 -20.80 -1.61 -5.59
CA ALA A 99 -21.92 -1.60 -4.65
C ALA A 99 -22.64 -2.95 -4.56
N TYR A 100 -22.78 -3.66 -5.68
CA TYR A 100 -23.63 -4.86 -5.76
C TYR A 100 -22.96 -6.05 -6.45
N GLY A 101 -21.78 -5.85 -7.02
CA GLY A 101 -21.12 -6.85 -7.86
C GLY A 101 -19.93 -7.53 -7.18
N ASN A 102 -19.09 -8.14 -8.02
CA ASN A 102 -17.98 -8.99 -7.58
C ASN A 102 -16.68 -8.21 -7.38
N LYS A 103 -16.69 -6.89 -7.61
CA LYS A 103 -15.48 -6.06 -7.53
C LYS A 103 -14.82 -6.11 -6.16
N LEU A 104 -15.62 -6.03 -5.08
CA LEU A 104 -15.08 -6.10 -3.72
C LEU A 104 -14.36 -7.43 -3.46
N ALA A 105 -14.91 -8.55 -3.94
CA ALA A 105 -14.28 -9.86 -3.80
C ALA A 105 -12.97 -9.95 -4.59
N ARG A 106 -12.90 -9.40 -5.82
CA ARG A 106 -11.65 -9.33 -6.61
C ARG A 106 -10.59 -8.49 -5.90
N VAL A 107 -10.98 -7.30 -5.42
CA VAL A 107 -10.06 -6.40 -4.70
C VAL A 107 -9.55 -7.05 -3.42
N ASN A 108 -10.40 -7.75 -2.66
CA ASN A 108 -9.99 -8.45 -1.45
C ASN A 108 -9.04 -9.61 -1.76
N LYS A 109 -9.30 -10.39 -2.82
CA LYS A 109 -8.41 -11.46 -3.27
C LYS A 109 -7.03 -10.93 -3.66
N GLU A 110 -7.00 -9.84 -4.42
CA GLU A 110 -5.75 -9.20 -4.84
C GLU A 110 -5.02 -8.57 -3.65
N ALA A 111 -5.74 -7.96 -2.71
CA ALA A 111 -5.15 -7.42 -1.48
C ALA A 111 -4.51 -8.52 -0.63
N ALA A 112 -5.16 -9.68 -0.50
CA ALA A 112 -4.59 -10.84 0.19
C ALA A 112 -3.30 -11.32 -0.51
N TYR A 113 -3.33 -11.45 -1.84
CA TYR A 113 -2.15 -11.79 -2.63
C TYR A 113 -1.00 -10.79 -2.41
N ILE A 114 -1.27 -9.49 -2.39
CA ILE A 114 -0.26 -8.46 -2.14
C ILE A 114 0.33 -8.59 -0.72
N LEU A 115 -0.49 -8.86 0.29
CA LEU A 115 -0.02 -9.03 1.67
C LEU A 115 0.80 -10.31 1.87
N GLU A 116 0.54 -11.36 1.10
CA GLU A 116 1.27 -12.63 1.19
C GLU A 116 2.55 -12.63 0.35
N GLN A 117 2.51 -12.07 -0.87
CA GLN A 117 3.57 -12.27 -1.87
C GLN A 117 4.32 -10.99 -2.24
N GLU A 118 3.71 -9.82 -2.09
CA GLU A 118 4.29 -8.52 -2.50
C GLU A 118 4.45 -7.55 -1.33
N ARG A 119 4.39 -8.03 -0.08
CA ARG A 119 4.39 -7.20 1.13
C ARG A 119 5.60 -6.28 1.22
N TYR A 120 6.74 -6.73 0.69
CA TYR A 120 7.98 -5.96 0.61
C TYR A 120 7.88 -4.66 -0.22
N ARG A 121 6.89 -4.54 -1.13
CA ARG A 121 6.68 -3.34 -1.97
C ARG A 121 5.88 -2.24 -1.26
N LEU A 122 5.19 -2.57 -0.18
CA LEU A 122 4.35 -1.64 0.58
C LEU A 122 5.22 -0.76 1.49
N VAL A 123 6.00 0.15 0.86
CA VAL A 123 6.92 1.16 1.45
C VAL A 123 8.02 0.67 2.41
N PRO A 124 9.20 1.32 2.44
CA PRO A 124 10.36 0.80 3.14
C PRO A 124 10.29 0.98 4.66
N PHE A 125 10.52 -0.11 5.37
CA PHE A 125 10.61 -0.20 6.83
C PHE A 125 11.53 0.83 7.50
N LYS A 126 12.55 1.34 6.80
CA LYS A 126 13.57 2.24 7.39
C LYS A 126 13.05 3.66 7.69
N GLN A 127 11.99 4.12 7.03
CA GLN A 127 11.41 5.46 7.26
C GLN A 127 10.18 5.41 8.19
N ALA A 128 9.84 4.21 8.62
CA ALA A 128 8.73 3.94 9.50
C ALA A 128 9.23 3.98 10.97
N PRO A 129 8.63 4.78 11.88
CA PRO A 129 9.01 4.84 13.31
C PRO A 129 8.82 3.51 14.08
N PHE A 130 8.58 2.41 13.37
CA PHE A 130 8.08 1.14 13.84
C PHE A 130 8.90 -0.07 13.36
N ALA A 131 10.05 0.14 12.69
CA ALA A 131 10.98 -0.95 12.36
C ALA A 131 11.34 -1.84 13.56
N ARG A 132 11.38 -1.25 14.77
CA ARG A 132 11.64 -1.90 16.06
C ARG A 132 10.73 -3.08 16.41
N PHE A 133 9.54 -3.19 15.82
CA PHE A 133 8.54 -4.20 16.17
C PHE A 133 8.62 -5.50 15.36
N TYR A 134 9.54 -5.58 14.40
CA TYR A 134 9.75 -6.78 13.59
C TYR A 134 11.00 -7.51 14.06
N SER A 135 10.90 -8.83 14.10
CA SER A 135 12.06 -9.69 14.31
C SER A 135 13.05 -9.54 13.16
N ASP A 136 14.33 -9.85 13.39
CA ASP A 136 15.35 -9.73 12.36
C ASP A 136 15.11 -10.68 11.17
N GLU A 137 14.43 -11.81 11.42
CA GLU A 137 14.00 -12.76 10.38
C GLU A 137 12.87 -12.18 9.51
N GLU A 138 11.82 -11.61 10.12
CA GLU A 138 10.74 -10.95 9.38
C GLU A 138 11.29 -9.75 8.59
N ARG A 139 12.17 -8.95 9.20
CA ARG A 139 12.90 -7.89 8.51
C ARG A 139 13.63 -8.42 7.29
N ALA A 140 14.38 -9.52 7.41
CA ALA A 140 15.10 -10.12 6.30
C ALA A 140 14.17 -10.58 5.16
N THR A 141 12.97 -11.09 5.47
CA THR A 141 11.97 -11.44 4.44
C THR A 141 11.39 -10.21 3.72
N PHE A 142 11.37 -9.04 4.37
CA PHE A 142 10.97 -7.77 3.73
C PHE A 142 12.13 -7.09 2.99
N TYR A 143 13.37 -7.38 3.37
CA TYR A 143 14.58 -6.90 2.72
C TYR A 143 15.09 -7.92 1.70
N ASP A 144 14.47 -7.96 0.53
CA ASP A 144 15.30 -8.26 -0.65
C ASP A 144 16.34 -7.13 -0.74
N LYS A 145 17.61 -7.45 -1.03
CA LYS A 145 18.77 -6.52 -0.93
C LYS A 145 18.37 -5.18 -1.57
N ALA A 146 18.05 -4.18 -0.73
CA ALA A 146 17.29 -3.00 -1.15
C ALA A 146 17.94 -2.38 -2.38
N THR A 147 17.37 -2.66 -3.54
CA THR A 147 17.88 -2.16 -4.81
C THR A 147 17.49 -0.69 -4.80
N ALA A 148 18.48 0.22 -4.85
CA ALA A 148 18.18 1.64 -4.84
C ALA A 148 17.17 1.94 -5.96
N VAL A 149 16.27 2.90 -5.78
CA VAL A 149 15.26 3.22 -6.81
C VAL A 149 15.93 3.59 -8.14
N GLY A 150 17.15 4.13 -8.08
CA GLY A 150 18.00 4.41 -9.24
C GLY A 150 18.65 3.18 -9.89
N ASP A 151 18.56 1.99 -9.31
CA ASP A 151 19.05 0.72 -9.86
C ASP A 151 17.93 -0.12 -10.51
N LEU A 152 16.66 0.28 -10.33
CA LEU A 152 15.51 -0.36 -10.98
C LEU A 152 15.33 0.18 -12.41
N ALA A 153 15.16 -0.72 -13.39
CA ALA A 153 14.80 -0.31 -14.75
C ALA A 153 13.41 0.36 -14.74
N PRO A 154 13.17 1.44 -15.51
CA PRO A 154 14.05 2.05 -16.52
C PRO A 154 15.01 3.13 -15.98
N PHE A 155 14.94 3.48 -14.70
CA PHE A 155 15.71 4.58 -14.10
C PHE A 155 17.22 4.26 -13.96
N SER A 156 17.59 2.98 -13.96
CA SER A 156 18.99 2.52 -13.97
C SER A 156 19.78 2.87 -15.24
N LEU A 157 19.11 3.15 -16.35
CA LEU A 157 19.75 3.61 -17.57
C LEU A 157 20.13 5.10 -17.50
N ILE A 158 19.42 5.88 -16.69
CA ILE A 158 19.61 7.33 -16.56
C ILE A 158 20.57 7.67 -15.41
N SER A 159 20.54 6.90 -14.31
CA SER A 159 21.36 7.18 -13.12
C SER A 159 22.85 6.84 -13.30
N ARG A 160 23.18 5.82 -14.12
CA ARG A 160 24.57 5.40 -14.37
C ARG A 160 25.40 6.40 -15.20
N SER A 161 24.77 7.37 -15.87
CA SER A 161 25.51 8.36 -16.66
C SER A 161 26.05 9.54 -15.85
N PHE A 162 25.66 9.68 -14.57
CA PHE A 162 26.01 10.85 -13.74
C PHE A 162 26.82 10.52 -12.47
N GLY A 163 27.17 9.25 -12.22
CA GLY A 163 28.02 8.85 -11.10
C GLY A 163 29.50 8.78 -11.50
N PRO A 164 30.45 9.05 -10.58
CA PRO A 164 31.87 8.91 -10.86
C PRO A 164 32.18 7.46 -11.25
N LYS A 165 32.83 7.27 -12.40
CA LYS A 165 33.40 5.97 -12.79
C LYS A 165 34.39 5.57 -11.69
N LYS A 166 34.14 4.43 -11.06
CA LYS A 166 35.17 3.77 -10.26
C LYS A 166 36.11 3.08 -11.24
N ASP A 167 37.34 3.58 -11.29
CA ASP A 167 38.49 2.87 -11.87
C ASP A 167 38.83 1.63 -11.05
#